data_AF-A0A534C532-F1
#
_entry.id   AF-A0A534C532-F1
#
_cell.length_a   1.000
_cell.length_b   1.000
_cell.length_c   1.000
_cell.angle_alpha   90.00
_cell.angle_beta   90.00
_cell.angle_gamma   90.00
#
_symmetry.space_group_name_H-M   'P 1'
#
loop_
_entity.id
_entity.type
_entity.pdbx_description
1 polymer ?
#
loop_
_entity_poly.entity_id
_entity_poly.type
_entity_poly.pdbx_seq_one_letter_code
_entity_poly.pdbx_strand_id
1 'polypeptide(L)'
;MSLSVFDIFKVGIGPSSSHTMGPMRAAREFALGLKRDGLIPATREIAVRLYGSLALTGVGHGTDRAVLVGLEGAEPETIDPDSLEPSVQRIRSTSRLRLLGEHEIAFDEPMQLLLMQHERLARHSNGMRFTALGADR
;
A
#
# COMPACT_ATOMS: atom_id res chain seq x y z
N MET A 1 19.47 -19.20 9.07
CA MET A 1 18.20 -18.56 9.49
C MET A 1 17.56 -19.45 10.53
N SER A 2 17.17 -18.92 11.68
CA SER A 2 16.30 -19.60 12.65
C SER A 2 14.84 -19.35 12.27
N LEU A 3 14.03 -20.39 12.21
CA LEU A 3 12.58 -20.29 11.98
C LEU A 3 11.87 -20.34 13.34
N SER A 4 11.05 -19.33 13.64
CA SER A 4 10.24 -19.26 14.86
C SER A 4 8.80 -19.70 14.61
N VAL A 5 8.11 -20.17 15.66
CA VAL A 5 6.65 -20.42 15.60
C VAL A 5 5.88 -19.15 15.21
N PHE A 6 6.38 -17.97 15.62
CA PHE A 6 5.80 -16.67 15.28
C PHE A 6 6.02 -16.28 13.80
N ASP A 7 6.94 -16.92 13.09
CA ASP A 7 7.11 -16.73 11.65
C ASP A 7 6.04 -17.49 10.85
N ILE A 8 5.51 -18.57 11.42
CA ILE A 8 4.50 -19.44 10.82
C ILE A 8 3.09 -18.93 11.16
N PHE A 9 2.84 -18.58 12.42
CA PHE A 9 1.54 -18.12 12.89
C PHE A 9 1.57 -16.60 13.14
N LYS A 10 1.00 -15.84 12.20
CA LYS A 10 0.92 -14.38 12.28
C LYS A 10 -0.53 -13.94 12.38
N VAL A 11 -0.81 -13.06 13.35
CA VAL A 11 -2.07 -12.30 13.38
C VAL A 11 -2.06 -11.34 12.20
N GLY A 12 -3.21 -11.13 11.57
CA GLY A 12 -3.32 -10.22 10.45
C GLY A 12 -4.68 -10.22 9.82
N ILE A 13 -4.84 -9.37 8.80
CA ILE A 13 -6.07 -9.26 8.04
C ILE A 13 -6.05 -10.14 6.77
N GLY A 14 -7.17 -10.83 6.55
CA GLY A 14 -7.41 -11.62 5.34
C GLY A 14 -7.78 -10.77 4.13
N PRO A 15 -7.94 -11.38 2.94
CA PRO A 15 -7.97 -12.82 2.71
C PRO A 15 -6.60 -13.48 2.46
N SER A 16 -5.52 -12.72 2.26
CA SER A 16 -4.24 -13.30 1.83
C SER A 16 -3.02 -12.64 2.47
N SER A 17 -2.10 -13.45 3.02
CA SER A 17 -0.84 -12.91 3.54
C SER A 17 0.03 -12.27 2.45
N SER A 18 0.08 -12.87 1.25
CA SER A 18 0.94 -12.41 0.16
C SER A 18 0.33 -11.28 -0.67
N HIS A 19 -1.00 -11.21 -0.74
CA HIS A 19 -1.72 -10.22 -1.56
C HIS A 19 -2.46 -9.16 -0.72
N THR A 20 -2.52 -9.31 0.61
CA THR A 20 -3.13 -8.31 1.50
C THR A 20 -2.11 -7.81 2.52
N MET A 21 -1.60 -8.70 3.39
CA MET A 21 -0.70 -8.27 4.47
C MET A 21 0.65 -7.73 3.94
N GLY A 22 1.28 -8.43 2.99
CA GLY A 22 2.54 -8.01 2.39
C GLY A 22 2.46 -6.63 1.72
N PRO A 23 1.50 -6.40 0.80
CA PRO A 23 1.29 -5.09 0.18
C PRO A 23 0.97 -3.96 1.17
N MET A 24 0.14 -4.22 2.19
CA MET A 24 -0.14 -3.22 3.24
C MET A 24 1.12 -2.80 3.98
N ARG A 25 1.95 -3.77 4.40
CA ARG A 25 3.23 -3.48 5.05
C ARG A 25 4.17 -2.71 4.14
N ALA A 26 4.29 -3.11 2.88
CA ALA A 26 5.18 -2.45 1.94
C ALA A 26 4.76 -0.98 1.70
N ALA A 27 3.45 -0.72 1.61
CA ALA A 27 2.90 0.63 1.51
C ALA A 27 3.22 1.47 2.76
N ARG A 28 3.01 0.91 3.96
CA ARG A 28 3.34 1.57 5.23
C ARG A 28 4.83 1.84 5.36
N GLU A 29 5.67 0.86 5.06
CA GLU A 29 7.14 1.00 5.11
C GLU A 29 7.65 2.08 4.14
N PHE A 30 7.05 2.18 2.96
CA PHE A 30 7.36 3.26 2.03
C PHE A 30 7.02 4.64 2.61
N ALA A 31 5.82 4.82 3.17
CA ALA A 31 5.41 6.08 3.79
C ALA A 31 6.28 6.42 5.03
N LEU A 32 6.65 5.43 5.84
CA LEU A 32 7.62 5.59 6.93
C LEU A 32 9.02 5.92 6.43
N GLY A 33 9.43 5.41 5.28
CA GLY A 33 10.64 5.82 4.57
C GLY A 33 10.63 7.33 4.28
N LEU A 34 9.58 7.83 3.64
CA LEU A 34 9.42 9.27 3.38
C LEU A 34 9.48 10.10 4.66
N LYS A 35 8.88 9.61 5.76
CA LYS A 35 8.92 10.29 7.06
C LYS A 35 10.34 10.34 7.63
N ARG A 36 11.06 9.21 7.61
CA ARG A 36 12.46 9.13 8.06
C ARG A 36 13.37 10.07 7.28
N ASP A 37 13.11 10.21 5.98
CA ASP A 37 13.89 11.08 5.10
C ASP A 37 13.44 12.55 5.14
N GLY A 38 12.43 12.90 5.94
CA GLY A 38 11.90 14.26 6.04
C GLY A 38 11.13 14.72 4.79
N LEU A 39 10.72 13.81 3.91
CA LEU A 39 10.11 14.08 2.60
C LEU A 39 8.58 14.20 2.64
N ILE A 40 7.93 13.85 3.75
CA ILE A 40 6.46 13.92 3.88
C ILE A 40 5.91 15.31 3.51
N PRO A 41 6.39 16.44 4.07
CA PRO A 41 5.83 17.75 3.77
C PRO A 41 6.02 18.17 2.30
N ALA A 42 7.07 17.67 1.65
CA ALA A 42 7.40 17.97 0.26
C ALA A 42 6.63 17.11 -0.73
N THR A 43 6.13 15.95 -0.30
CA THR A 43 5.42 15.00 -1.18
C THR A 43 4.08 15.56 -1.61
N ARG A 44 3.83 15.56 -2.93
CA ARG A 44 2.59 16.05 -3.55
C ARG A 44 1.82 14.96 -4.27
N GLU A 45 2.52 13.96 -4.78
CA GLU A 45 1.93 12.83 -5.50
C GLU A 45 2.59 11.52 -5.07
N ILE A 46 1.77 10.48 -4.92
CA ILE A 46 2.23 9.10 -4.82
C ILE A 46 1.71 8.31 -6.02
N ALA A 47 2.57 7.51 -6.64
CA ALA A 47 2.17 6.52 -7.62
C ALA A 47 2.60 5.12 -7.16
N VAL A 48 1.69 4.16 -7.31
CA VAL A 48 1.88 2.74 -6.99
C VAL A 48 1.62 1.91 -8.24
N ARG A 49 2.56 1.02 -8.55
CA ARG A 49 2.43 0.06 -9.65
C ARG A 49 2.53 -1.34 -9.09
N LEU A 50 1.52 -2.16 -9.34
CA LEU A 50 1.48 -3.57 -8.97
C LEU A 50 1.84 -4.40 -10.21
N TYR A 51 2.67 -5.42 -10.07
CA TYR A 51 3.20 -6.21 -11.20
C TYR A 51 2.87 -7.70 -11.06
N GLY A 52 2.96 -8.43 -12.17
CA GLY A 52 2.87 -9.89 -12.21
C GLY A 52 1.61 -10.45 -11.54
N SER A 53 1.77 -11.49 -10.71
CA SER A 53 0.63 -12.16 -10.05
C SER A 53 -0.15 -11.22 -9.13
N LEU A 54 0.54 -10.24 -8.52
CA LEU A 54 -0.10 -9.25 -7.67
C LEU A 54 -1.04 -8.33 -8.45
N ALA A 55 -0.68 -7.98 -9.68
CA ALA A 55 -1.55 -7.19 -10.57
C ALA A 55 -2.75 -7.99 -11.09
N LEU A 56 -2.56 -9.28 -11.35
CA LEU A 56 -3.58 -10.15 -11.95
C LEU A 56 -4.71 -10.50 -10.97
N THR A 57 -4.38 -10.74 -9.70
CA THR A 57 -5.35 -11.20 -8.70
C THR A 57 -5.63 -10.16 -7.61
N GLY A 58 -4.94 -9.01 -7.65
CA GLY A 58 -4.89 -8.06 -6.55
C GLY A 58 -6.24 -7.51 -6.13
N VAL A 59 -7.11 -7.14 -7.08
CA VAL A 59 -8.46 -6.62 -6.76
C VAL A 59 -9.29 -7.66 -6.01
N GLY A 60 -9.28 -8.91 -6.48
CA GLY A 60 -10.01 -10.01 -5.83
C GLY A 60 -9.48 -10.36 -4.43
N HIS A 61 -8.22 -10.01 -4.12
CA HIS A 61 -7.60 -10.22 -2.81
C HIS A 61 -7.51 -8.94 -1.96
N GLY A 62 -8.07 -7.82 -2.43
CA GLY A 62 -8.03 -6.53 -1.73
C GLY A 62 -6.64 -5.89 -1.64
N THR A 63 -5.73 -6.19 -2.57
CA THR A 63 -4.40 -5.60 -2.61
C THR A 63 -4.43 -4.08 -2.77
N ASP A 64 -5.32 -3.59 -3.62
CA ASP A 64 -5.61 -2.16 -3.81
C ASP A 64 -5.93 -1.50 -2.47
N ARG A 65 -6.95 -2.01 -1.78
CA ARG A 65 -7.40 -1.53 -0.46
C ARG A 65 -6.27 -1.58 0.56
N ALA A 66 -5.53 -2.69 0.59
CA ALA A 66 -4.40 -2.90 1.48
C ALA A 66 -3.29 -1.85 1.28
N VAL A 67 -2.98 -1.51 0.02
CA VAL A 67 -2.03 -0.45 -0.31
C VAL A 67 -2.53 0.91 0.16
N LEU A 68 -3.81 1.24 -0.08
CA LEU A 68 -4.38 2.53 0.31
C LEU A 68 -4.27 2.76 1.82
N VAL A 69 -4.79 1.84 2.64
CA VAL A 69 -4.75 2.01 4.09
C VAL A 69 -3.33 1.87 4.66
N GLY A 70 -2.47 1.09 3.99
CA GLY A 70 -1.05 0.99 4.35
C GLY A 70 -0.32 2.32 4.17
N LEU A 71 -0.56 3.05 3.07
CA LEU A 71 -0.01 4.39 2.85
C LEU A 71 -0.49 5.40 3.92
N GLU A 72 -1.69 5.21 4.45
CA GLU A 72 -2.21 6.01 5.57
C GLU A 72 -1.68 5.56 6.95
N GLY A 73 -0.82 4.55 6.99
CA GLY A 73 -0.10 4.12 8.19
C GLY A 73 -0.66 2.87 8.87
N ALA A 74 -1.73 2.27 8.34
CA ALA A 74 -2.31 1.07 8.93
C ALA A 74 -1.39 -0.15 8.79
N GLU A 75 -1.41 -1.02 9.79
CA GLU A 75 -0.61 -2.24 9.84
C GLU A 75 -1.53 -3.47 9.97
N PRO A 76 -1.25 -4.58 9.25
CA PRO A 76 -2.17 -5.72 9.22
C PRO A 76 -2.54 -6.30 10.58
N GLU A 77 -1.62 -6.24 11.55
CA GLU A 77 -1.80 -6.81 12.89
C GLU A 77 -2.68 -5.98 13.81
N THR A 78 -2.77 -4.67 13.56
CA THR A 78 -3.36 -3.71 14.50
C THR A 78 -4.50 -2.91 13.91
N ILE A 79 -4.72 -2.99 12.59
CA ILE A 79 -5.83 -2.34 11.93
C ILE A 79 -7.16 -2.89 12.45
N ASP A 80 -8.08 -1.98 12.77
CA ASP A 80 -9.47 -2.31 13.02
C ASP A 80 -10.14 -2.73 11.70
N PRO A 81 -10.58 -4.00 11.54
CA PRO A 81 -11.22 -4.46 10.31
C PRO A 81 -12.45 -3.64 9.91
N ASP A 82 -13.18 -3.09 10.88
CA ASP A 82 -14.39 -2.30 10.63
C ASP A 82 -14.06 -0.91 10.06
N SER A 83 -12.81 -0.45 10.23
CA SER A 83 -12.32 0.83 9.71
C SER A 83 -11.85 0.77 8.24
N LEU A 84 -11.60 -0.43 7.69
CA LEU A 84 -11.04 -0.61 6.35
C LEU A 84 -11.93 0.00 5.27
N GLU A 85 -13.17 -0.47 5.19
CA GLU A 85 -14.10 -0.08 4.13
C GLU A 85 -14.45 1.42 4.21
N PRO A 86 -14.76 1.99 5.40
CA PRO A 86 -14.93 3.45 5.53
C PRO A 86 -13.70 4.26 5.08
N SER A 87 -12.50 3.79 5.40
CA SER A 87 -11.25 4.48 5.03
C SER A 87 -11.04 4.46 3.52
N VAL A 88 -11.20 3.30 2.88
CA VAL A 88 -11.10 3.15 1.42
C VAL A 88 -12.16 4.01 0.71
N GLN A 89 -13.40 3.98 1.18
CA GLN A 89 -14.48 4.80 0.62
C GLN A 89 -14.20 6.30 0.75
N ARG A 90 -13.67 6.74 1.89
CA ARG A 90 -13.23 8.12 2.07
C ARG A 90 -12.15 8.50 1.05
N ILE A 91 -11.11 7.69 0.87
CA ILE A 91 -10.03 7.97 -0.09
C ILE A 91 -10.61 8.11 -1.50
N ARG A 92 -11.43 7.14 -1.93
CA ARG A 92 -12.06 7.12 -3.26
C ARG A 92 -12.98 8.31 -3.51
N SER A 93 -13.88 8.58 -2.57
CA SER A 93 -14.89 9.66 -2.71
C SER A 93 -14.27 11.06 -2.67
N THR A 94 -13.21 11.25 -1.89
CA THR A 94 -12.56 12.55 -1.76
C THR A 94 -11.41 12.74 -2.76
N SER A 95 -10.91 11.66 -3.36
CA SER A 95 -9.65 11.66 -4.11
C SER A 95 -8.50 12.24 -3.29
N ARG A 96 -8.48 11.92 -1.99
CA ARG A 96 -7.48 12.37 -1.02
C ARG A 96 -6.93 11.22 -0.21
N LEU A 97 -5.61 11.20 -0.07
CA LEU A 97 -4.90 10.23 0.75
C LEU A 97 -4.09 10.95 1.83
N ARG A 98 -4.16 10.47 3.07
CA ARG A 98 -3.47 11.05 4.22
C ARG A 98 -2.25 10.22 4.56
N LEU A 99 -1.08 10.59 4.04
CA LEU A 99 0.16 9.86 4.28
C LEU A 99 0.45 9.78 5.78
N LEU A 100 0.51 8.54 6.30
CA LEU A 100 0.62 8.24 7.74
C LEU A 100 -0.44 8.93 8.62
N GLY A 101 -1.57 9.36 8.05
CA GLY A 101 -2.57 10.16 8.74
C GLY A 101 -2.15 11.62 9.02
N GLU A 102 -0.98 12.05 8.55
CA GLU A 102 -0.35 13.33 8.93
C GLU A 102 -0.37 14.37 7.81
N HIS A 103 -0.24 13.95 6.55
CA HIS A 103 -0.13 14.86 5.40
C HIS A 103 -1.07 14.44 4.27
N GLU A 104 -2.04 15.29 3.95
CA GLU A 104 -3.03 15.00 2.91
C GLU A 104 -2.53 15.43 1.52
N ILE A 105 -2.62 14.52 0.55
CA ILE A 105 -2.30 14.74 -0.86
C ILE A 105 -3.49 14.38 -1.75
N ALA A 106 -3.50 14.93 -2.96
CA ALA A 106 -4.40 14.46 -4.00
C ALA A 106 -4.03 13.02 -4.40
N PHE A 107 -5.05 12.18 -4.58
CA PHE A 107 -4.88 10.79 -4.96
C PHE A 107 -6.04 10.32 -5.83
N ASP A 108 -5.86 10.39 -7.15
CA ASP A 108 -6.71 9.78 -8.15
C ASP A 108 -6.31 8.30 -8.29
N GLU A 109 -6.98 7.42 -7.55
CA GLU A 109 -6.64 5.99 -7.48
C GLU A 109 -6.55 5.33 -8.87
N PRO A 110 -7.51 5.49 -9.80
CA PRO A 110 -7.39 4.97 -11.17
C PRO A 110 -6.12 5.37 -11.92
N MET A 111 -5.58 6.57 -11.67
CA MET A 111 -4.37 7.05 -12.33
C MET A 111 -3.08 6.71 -11.56
N GLN A 112 -3.18 6.68 -10.23
CA GLN A 112 -2.03 6.60 -9.34
C GLN A 112 -1.82 5.18 -8.78
N LEU A 113 -2.79 4.27 -8.83
CA LEU A 113 -2.64 2.86 -8.46
C LEU A 113 -2.91 1.97 -9.69
N LEU A 114 -1.84 1.63 -10.40
CA LEU A 114 -1.94 0.91 -11.68
C LEU A 114 -1.61 -0.58 -11.55
N LEU A 115 -2.41 -1.41 -12.23
CA LEU A 115 -2.22 -2.85 -12.34
C LEU A 115 -1.46 -3.19 -13.63
N MET A 116 -0.16 -3.44 -13.50
CA MET A 116 0.74 -3.77 -14.61
C MET A 116 0.70 -5.27 -14.92
N GLN A 117 -0.46 -5.78 -15.36
CA GLN A 117 -0.74 -7.22 -15.53
C GLN A 117 0.19 -7.93 -16.53
N HIS A 118 0.69 -7.19 -17.52
CA HIS A 118 1.56 -7.72 -18.57
C HIS A 118 3.06 -7.45 -18.32
N GLU A 119 3.40 -6.82 -17.20
CA GLU A 119 4.77 -6.52 -16.82
C GLU A 119 5.17 -7.26 -15.54
N ARG A 120 6.47 -7.56 -15.43
CA ARG A 120 7.04 -8.23 -14.26
C ARG A 120 8.35 -7.58 -13.86
N LEU A 121 8.62 -7.56 -12.56
CA LEU A 121 9.94 -7.21 -12.04
C LEU A 121 10.85 -8.44 -12.08
N ALA A 122 12.16 -8.23 -12.22
CA ALA A 122 13.12 -9.30 -12.47
C ALA A 122 13.23 -10.34 -11.33
N ARG A 123 12.93 -9.98 -10.08
CA ARG A 123 13.17 -10.84 -8.91
C ARG A 123 12.03 -11.80 -8.59
N HIS A 124 10.77 -11.32 -8.59
CA HIS A 124 9.63 -12.10 -8.11
C HIS A 124 8.33 -11.60 -8.75
N SER A 125 7.34 -12.50 -8.90
CA SER A 125 6.07 -12.19 -9.56
C SER A 125 5.16 -11.25 -8.75
N ASN A 126 5.25 -11.28 -7.42
CA ASN A 126 4.56 -10.33 -6.54
C ASN A 126 5.36 -9.03 -6.39
N GLY A 127 5.54 -8.33 -7.50
CA GLY A 127 6.30 -7.08 -7.55
C GLY A 127 5.41 -5.87 -7.28
N MET A 128 5.96 -4.86 -6.61
CA MET A 128 5.34 -3.55 -6.46
C MET A 128 6.39 -2.45 -6.53
N ARG A 129 6.01 -1.28 -7.02
CA ARG A 129 6.83 -0.07 -7.04
C ARG A 129 6.03 1.10 -6.51
N PHE A 130 6.60 1.80 -5.55
CA PHE A 130 6.10 3.06 -5.03
C PHE A 130 6.97 4.20 -5.57
N THR A 131 6.36 5.37 -5.81
CA THR A 131 7.04 6.57 -6.28
C THR A 131 6.41 7.76 -5.57
N ALA A 132 7.22 8.67 -5.05
CA ALA A 132 6.80 9.95 -4.52
C ALA A 132 7.36 11.07 -5.38
N LEU A 133 6.53 12.07 -5.69
CA LEU A 133 6.93 13.29 -6.39
C LEU A 133 6.68 14.49 -5.49
N GLY A 134 7.65 15.40 -5.47
CA GLY A 134 7.54 16.70 -4.78
C GLY A 134 7.08 17.80 -5.71
N ALA A 135 7.03 19.04 -5.21
CA ALA A 135 6.60 20.20 -5.99
C ALA A 135 7.57 20.61 -7.12
N ASP A 136 8.83 20.17 -7.07
CA ASP A 136 9.90 20.64 -7.96
C ASP A 136 10.08 19.77 -9.23
N ARG A 137 9.09 18.93 -9.56
CA ARG A 137 9.07 18.12 -10.79
C ARG A 137 7.68 17.99 -11.38
#